data_AF-A0A818C432-F1
#
_entry.id   AF-A0A818C432-F1
#
_cell.length_a   1.000
_cell.length_b   1.000
_cell.length_c   1.000
_cell.angle_alpha   90.00
_cell.angle_beta   90.00
_cell.angle_gamma   90.00
#
_symmetry.space_group_name_H-M   'P 1'
#
loop_
_entity.id
_entity.type
_entity.pdbx_description
1 polymer ?
#
loop_
_entity_poly.entity_id
_entity_poly.type
_entity_poly.pdbx_seq_one_letter_code
_entity_poly.pdbx_strand_id
1 'polypeptide(L)'
;MFLTAFLPLILAFELVEVQADCVLPSFFGVPVGTIVAFAGKTPPSRWLWCDGSEIPRAQYSALFDVIQNSFGSDISSTNFKLPDLTAKFLLGQSLMPGSNFATGGSSIITLTENQLPSHKHGTGTITIESSGSHIHNVTDPGHDHGGFTGSAPGSTGNSGQGGKLNSAPAGTHNHNIIAGKTGITINSAGDHSHSVSGDTASVGNGASINIMPPYQTVNYIIYAGCDS
;
A
#
# COMPACT_ATOMS: atom_id res chain seq x y z
N MET A 1 -50.20 48.91 61.93
CA MET A 1 -50.13 49.50 60.57
C MET A 1 -48.80 49.08 59.97
N PHE A 2 -48.83 48.52 58.76
CA PHE A 2 -47.69 48.11 57.93
C PHE A 2 -46.90 46.85 58.34
N LEU A 3 -47.63 45.75 58.16
CA LEU A 3 -47.17 44.41 57.86
C LEU A 3 -46.22 44.41 56.64
N THR A 4 -45.05 43.80 56.83
CA THR A 4 -44.24 43.04 55.88
C THR A 4 -44.76 43.00 54.42
N ALA A 5 -44.21 43.84 53.53
CA ALA A 5 -44.54 43.80 52.10
C ALA A 5 -43.33 44.11 51.19
N PHE A 6 -42.10 43.85 51.65
CA PHE A 6 -40.88 44.12 50.85
C PHE A 6 -40.15 42.87 50.34
N LEU A 7 -40.71 41.68 50.53
CA LEU A 7 -40.08 40.42 50.11
C LEU A 7 -40.55 39.80 48.78
N PRO A 8 -41.63 40.22 48.07
CA PRO A 8 -41.98 39.56 46.82
C PRO A 8 -41.33 40.18 45.58
N LEU A 9 -40.61 41.31 45.69
CA LEU A 9 -40.07 42.01 44.51
C LEU A 9 -38.66 41.57 44.11
N ILE A 10 -37.87 41.00 45.04
CA ILE A 10 -36.52 40.48 44.74
C ILE A 10 -36.57 39.10 44.06
N LEU A 11 -37.58 38.26 44.36
CA LEU A 11 -37.74 36.95 43.71
C LEU A 11 -38.32 37.02 42.28
N ALA A 12 -38.95 38.14 41.91
CA ALA A 12 -39.45 38.33 40.54
C ALA A 12 -38.35 38.85 39.58
N PHE A 13 -37.28 39.45 40.10
CA PHE A 13 -36.18 39.97 39.28
C PHE A 13 -35.22 38.86 38.82
N GLU A 14 -35.10 37.78 39.61
CA GLU A 14 -34.22 36.64 39.29
C GLU A 14 -34.88 35.57 38.41
N LEU A 15 -36.22 35.60 38.29
CA LEU A 15 -36.97 34.74 37.36
C LEU A 15 -37.18 35.34 35.97
N VAL A 16 -36.99 36.66 35.79
CA VAL A 16 -37.11 37.32 34.49
C VAL A 16 -35.87 37.11 33.61
N GLU A 17 -34.68 36.92 34.19
CA GLU A 17 -33.45 36.74 33.41
C GLU A 17 -33.31 35.35 32.76
N VAL A 18 -34.01 34.31 33.27
CA VAL A 18 -33.98 32.97 32.64
C VAL A 18 -34.91 32.89 31.42
N GLN A 19 -35.97 33.72 31.37
CA GLN A 19 -36.95 33.70 30.28
C GLN A 19 -36.78 34.84 29.26
N ALA A 20 -36.08 35.94 29.59
CA ALA A 20 -35.88 37.07 28.68
C ALA A 20 -35.01 36.75 27.46
N ASP A 21 -34.07 35.80 27.57
CA ASP A 21 -33.23 35.38 26.44
C ASP A 21 -34.01 34.59 25.37
N CYS A 22 -35.24 34.13 25.66
CA CYS A 22 -36.06 33.36 24.72
C CYS A 22 -37.03 34.21 23.89
N VAL A 23 -37.34 35.44 24.33
CA VAL A 23 -38.46 36.25 23.78
C VAL A 23 -37.99 37.33 22.80
N LEU A 24 -36.68 37.59 22.72
CA LEU A 24 -36.10 38.37 21.64
C LEU A 24 -35.71 37.41 20.50
N PRO A 25 -36.07 37.71 19.24
CA PRO A 25 -35.73 36.85 18.11
C PRO A 25 -34.21 36.70 18.08
N SER A 26 -33.71 35.52 18.42
CA SER A 26 -32.29 35.17 18.36
C SER A 26 -31.37 36.26 18.94
N PHE A 27 -31.15 36.28 20.26
CA PHE A 27 -30.32 37.31 20.93
C PHE A 27 -28.86 37.41 20.40
N PHE A 28 -28.45 36.46 19.59
CA PHE A 28 -27.43 36.62 18.55
C PHE A 28 -28.10 36.19 17.24
N GLY A 29 -28.00 36.93 16.13
CA GLY A 29 -28.62 36.60 14.82
C GLY A 29 -28.11 35.33 14.14
N VAL A 30 -27.86 34.28 14.92
CA VAL A 30 -27.42 32.95 14.57
C VAL A 30 -28.65 32.04 14.55
N PRO A 31 -29.02 31.48 13.39
CA PRO A 31 -30.13 30.54 13.30
C PRO A 31 -29.90 29.26 14.10
N VAL A 32 -30.98 28.66 14.61
CA VAL A 32 -30.93 27.32 15.22
C VAL A 32 -30.42 26.30 14.20
N GLY A 33 -29.58 25.36 14.65
CA GLY A 33 -28.92 24.39 13.79
C GLY A 33 -27.62 24.89 13.17
N THR A 34 -27.19 26.13 13.43
CA THR A 34 -25.87 26.62 13.00
C THR A 34 -24.77 25.84 13.71
N ILE A 35 -23.82 25.32 12.93
CA ILE A 35 -22.63 24.64 13.41
C ILE A 35 -21.45 25.60 13.32
N VAL A 36 -20.68 25.73 14.41
CA VAL A 36 -19.46 26.55 14.44
C VAL A 36 -18.30 25.78 15.06
N ALA A 37 -17.10 26.12 14.61
CA ALA A 37 -15.87 25.66 15.25
C ALA A 37 -15.67 26.38 16.59
N PHE A 38 -15.28 25.62 17.62
CA PHE A 38 -15.16 26.09 18.99
C PHE A 38 -13.89 25.56 19.65
N ALA A 39 -13.05 26.47 20.13
CA ALA A 39 -11.79 26.16 20.79
C ALA A 39 -11.92 25.94 22.31
N GLY A 40 -13.12 26.14 22.89
CA GLY A 40 -13.36 25.95 24.31
C GLY A 40 -13.58 24.49 24.70
N LYS A 41 -13.47 24.21 26.00
CA LYS A 41 -13.60 22.86 26.58
C LYS A 41 -15.03 22.50 27.01
N THR A 42 -15.89 23.49 27.17
CA THR A 42 -17.28 23.34 27.63
C THR A 42 -18.17 24.14 26.71
N PRO A 43 -19.24 23.56 26.16
CA PRO A 43 -20.11 24.29 25.26
C PRO A 43 -20.84 25.38 26.08
N PRO A 44 -20.98 26.60 25.56
CA PRO A 44 -21.77 27.64 26.22
C PRO A 44 -23.23 27.22 26.38
N SER A 45 -23.99 27.95 27.19
CA SER A 45 -25.44 27.73 27.31
C SER A 45 -26.11 27.74 25.93
N ARG A 46 -27.07 26.83 25.72
CA ARG A 46 -27.82 26.65 24.45
C ARG A 46 -26.99 26.13 23.26
N TRP A 47 -25.75 25.69 23.51
CA TRP A 47 -24.92 25.01 22.52
C TRP A 47 -24.71 23.57 22.93
N LEU A 48 -24.72 22.67 21.95
CA LEU A 48 -24.49 21.25 22.15
C LEU A 48 -23.29 20.79 21.32
N TRP A 49 -22.63 19.71 21.73
CA TRP A 49 -21.53 19.12 20.98
C TRP A 49 -22.02 18.44 19.70
N CYS A 50 -21.24 18.51 18.63
CA CYS A 50 -21.45 17.71 17.43
C CYS A 50 -20.72 16.37 17.53
N ASP A 51 -21.15 15.50 18.46
CA ASP A 51 -20.52 14.20 18.78
C ASP A 51 -21.40 12.98 18.49
N GLY A 52 -22.56 13.16 17.85
CA GLY A 52 -23.48 12.06 17.55
C GLY A 52 -24.39 11.63 18.72
N SER A 53 -24.37 12.37 19.83
CA SER A 53 -25.22 12.11 20.99
C SER A 53 -26.71 12.09 20.63
N GLU A 54 -27.47 11.22 21.30
CA GLU A 54 -28.92 11.17 21.21
C GLU A 54 -29.52 12.03 22.34
N ILE A 55 -30.38 12.98 21.98
CA ILE A 55 -30.95 13.97 22.89
C ILE A 55 -32.49 14.00 22.84
N PRO A 56 -33.16 14.40 23.93
CA PRO A 56 -34.63 14.41 23.99
C PRO A 56 -35.22 15.49 23.08
N ARG A 57 -36.19 15.10 22.23
CA ARG A 57 -36.93 16.03 21.37
C ARG A 57 -37.73 17.05 22.18
N ALA A 58 -38.28 16.63 23.31
CA ALA A 58 -39.09 17.49 24.17
C ALA A 58 -38.29 18.67 24.75
N GLN A 59 -36.97 18.48 24.95
CA GLN A 59 -36.09 19.52 25.49
C GLN A 59 -35.58 20.45 24.38
N TYR A 60 -35.33 19.93 23.17
CA TYR A 60 -34.70 20.65 22.07
C TYR A 60 -35.59 20.67 20.82
N SER A 61 -36.85 21.10 20.98
CA SER A 61 -37.88 21.13 19.92
C SER A 61 -37.46 21.99 18.73
N ALA A 62 -36.98 23.21 18.99
CA ALA A 62 -36.54 24.14 17.95
C ALA A 62 -35.38 23.58 17.10
N LEU A 63 -34.46 22.84 17.71
CA LEU A 63 -33.36 22.18 16.99
C LEU A 63 -33.88 21.01 16.16
N PHE A 64 -34.79 20.21 16.72
CA PHE A 64 -35.41 19.10 16.02
C PHE A 64 -36.17 19.55 14.76
N ASP A 65 -36.89 20.68 14.83
CA ASP A 65 -37.63 21.22 13.68
C ASP A 65 -36.71 21.54 12.49
N VAL A 66 -35.44 21.87 12.75
CA VAL A 66 -34.45 22.19 11.73
C VAL A 66 -33.76 20.93 11.19
N ILE A 67 -33.24 20.07 12.09
CA ILE A 67 -32.36 18.95 11.67
C ILE A 67 -33.09 17.62 11.50
N GLN A 68 -34.24 17.46 12.16
CA GLN A 68 -35.05 16.24 12.16
C GLN A 68 -34.20 14.98 12.47
N ASN A 69 -34.43 13.89 11.74
CA ASN A 69 -33.70 12.63 11.89
C ASN A 69 -32.51 12.51 10.91
N SER A 70 -31.94 13.63 10.46
CA SER A 70 -30.93 13.63 9.38
C SER A 70 -29.62 12.93 9.75
N PHE A 71 -29.31 12.75 11.04
CA PHE A 71 -28.01 12.28 11.53
C PHE A 71 -28.05 10.89 12.21
N GLY A 72 -29.04 10.05 11.89
CA GLY A 72 -29.08 8.66 12.35
C GLY A 72 -30.27 7.86 11.81
N SER A 73 -30.08 6.55 11.58
CA SER A 73 -31.07 5.68 10.94
C SER A 73 -32.05 4.98 11.88
N ASP A 74 -31.82 4.97 13.19
CA ASP A 74 -32.56 4.13 14.15
C ASP A 74 -32.78 4.87 15.47
N ILE A 75 -33.69 5.86 15.46
CA ILE A 75 -33.89 6.75 16.61
C ILE A 75 -35.27 6.54 17.21
N SER A 76 -35.34 6.56 18.54
CA SER A 76 -36.62 6.52 19.26
C SER A 76 -37.52 7.69 18.85
N SER A 77 -38.84 7.50 18.90
CA SER A 77 -39.81 8.57 18.55
C SER A 77 -39.70 9.80 19.43
N THR A 78 -39.06 9.68 20.60
CA THR A 78 -38.90 10.73 21.61
C THR A 78 -37.58 11.48 21.53
N ASN A 79 -36.59 10.96 20.79
CA ASN A 79 -35.25 11.54 20.70
C ASN A 79 -34.85 11.82 19.25
N PHE A 80 -33.71 12.48 19.09
CA PHE A 80 -33.04 12.66 17.81
C PHE A 80 -31.52 12.69 18.02
N LYS A 81 -30.76 12.48 16.94
CA LYS A 81 -29.30 12.47 16.99
C LYS A 81 -28.70 13.78 16.50
N LEU A 82 -27.67 14.23 17.19
CA LEU A 82 -26.84 15.34 16.75
C LEU A 82 -25.90 14.91 15.61
N PRO A 83 -25.40 15.86 14.80
CA PRO A 83 -24.29 15.59 13.88
C PRO A 83 -23.09 15.01 14.65
N ASP A 84 -22.43 14.03 14.07
CA ASP A 84 -21.14 13.53 14.57
C ASP A 84 -20.02 14.05 13.67
N LEU A 85 -19.28 15.04 14.16
CA LEU A 85 -18.13 15.66 13.48
C LEU A 85 -16.79 15.22 14.11
N THR A 86 -16.79 14.18 14.94
CA THR A 86 -15.56 13.65 15.50
C THR A 86 -14.69 13.04 14.39
N ALA A 87 -13.44 13.51 14.31
CA ALA A 87 -12.48 13.12 13.26
C ALA A 87 -12.98 13.33 11.81
N LYS A 88 -13.91 14.28 11.60
CA LYS A 88 -14.45 14.62 10.28
C LYS A 88 -14.31 16.12 10.00
N PHE A 89 -14.21 16.47 8.73
CA PHE A 89 -14.31 17.84 8.26
C PHE A 89 -15.67 18.07 7.60
N LEU A 90 -16.11 19.32 7.57
CA LEU A 90 -17.34 19.70 6.89
C LEU A 90 -17.11 19.74 5.38
N LEU A 91 -17.94 19.01 4.65
CA LEU A 91 -18.00 19.06 3.19
C LEU A 91 -19.31 19.75 2.78
N GLY A 92 -19.22 20.68 1.83
CA GLY A 92 -20.40 21.32 1.26
C GLY A 92 -21.33 20.29 0.62
N GLN A 93 -22.60 20.33 1.00
CA GLN A 93 -23.60 19.41 0.46
C GLN A 93 -23.78 19.62 -1.05
N SER A 94 -23.76 18.52 -1.81
CA SER A 94 -24.16 18.50 -3.21
C SER A 94 -25.63 18.09 -3.32
N LEU A 95 -26.31 18.51 -4.39
CA LEU A 95 -27.72 18.17 -4.67
C LEU A 95 -27.90 16.72 -5.18
N MET A 96 -26.91 15.85 -5.01
CA MET A 96 -27.01 14.47 -5.46
C MET A 96 -27.96 13.68 -4.56
N PRO A 97 -28.88 12.87 -5.12
CA PRO A 97 -29.70 11.97 -4.32
C PRO A 97 -28.83 11.07 -3.43
N GLY A 98 -29.11 11.04 -2.13
CA GLY A 98 -28.35 10.24 -1.17
C GLY A 98 -27.10 10.92 -0.60
N SER A 99 -26.75 12.15 -0.99
CA SER A 99 -25.65 12.91 -0.37
C SER A 99 -26.08 13.88 0.73
N ASN A 100 -27.37 13.94 1.06
CA ASN A 100 -27.88 14.87 2.06
C ASN A 100 -27.38 14.49 3.45
N PHE A 101 -26.52 15.34 4.02
CA PHE A 101 -25.89 15.12 5.34
C PHE A 101 -25.18 13.77 5.48
N ALA A 102 -24.77 13.17 4.35
CA ALA A 102 -24.09 11.88 4.34
C ALA A 102 -22.68 12.01 4.91
N THR A 103 -22.24 10.97 5.63
CA THR A 103 -20.84 10.82 6.07
C THR A 103 -20.09 9.92 5.10
N GLY A 104 -18.83 10.24 4.82
CA GLY A 104 -17.96 9.41 4.00
C GLY A 104 -16.48 9.75 4.20
N GLY A 105 -15.62 9.01 3.48
CA GLY A 105 -14.17 9.14 3.58
C GLY A 105 -13.54 8.26 4.65
N SER A 106 -12.21 8.25 4.70
CA SER A 106 -11.40 7.58 5.72
C SER A 106 -10.13 8.38 5.99
N SER A 107 -9.65 8.39 7.23
CA SER A 107 -8.33 8.94 7.57
C SER A 107 -7.19 7.98 7.27
N ILE A 108 -7.49 6.66 7.24
CA ILE A 108 -6.54 5.58 6.99
C ILE A 108 -7.09 4.69 5.89
N ILE A 109 -6.31 4.46 4.84
CA ILE A 109 -6.73 3.59 3.73
C ILE A 109 -5.63 2.60 3.38
N THR A 110 -6.02 1.34 3.18
CA THR A 110 -5.17 0.36 2.48
C THR A 110 -5.48 0.46 1.01
N LEU A 111 -4.48 0.83 0.20
CA LEU A 111 -4.64 0.94 -1.23
C LEU A 111 -4.77 -0.45 -1.86
N THR A 112 -5.81 -0.63 -2.66
CA THR A 112 -5.98 -1.76 -3.56
C THR A 112 -5.48 -1.40 -4.96
N GLU A 113 -5.24 -2.39 -5.81
CA GLU A 113 -4.82 -2.17 -7.20
C GLU A 113 -5.81 -1.29 -7.98
N ASN A 114 -7.11 -1.42 -7.72
CA ASN A 114 -8.15 -0.60 -8.33
C ASN A 114 -8.07 0.89 -7.94
N GLN A 115 -7.35 1.24 -6.88
CA GLN A 115 -7.16 2.61 -6.41
C GLN A 115 -5.85 3.24 -6.93
N LEU A 116 -5.04 2.47 -7.65
CA LEU A 116 -3.81 2.95 -8.27
C LEU A 116 -4.07 3.29 -9.75
N PRO A 117 -3.74 4.51 -10.22
CA PRO A 117 -3.76 4.81 -11.64
C PRO A 117 -2.91 3.82 -12.45
N SER A 118 -3.32 3.57 -13.70
CA SER A 118 -2.51 2.78 -14.63
C SER A 118 -1.12 3.39 -14.73
N HIS A 119 -0.11 2.59 -14.39
CA HIS A 119 1.29 2.97 -14.46
C HIS A 119 2.10 1.83 -15.09
N LYS A 120 3.30 2.16 -15.56
CA LYS A 120 4.22 1.19 -16.16
C LYS A 120 5.54 1.22 -15.43
N HIS A 121 6.12 0.06 -15.22
CA HIS A 121 7.52 -0.06 -14.87
C HIS A 121 8.32 -0.05 -16.17
N GLY A 122 9.41 0.73 -16.20
CA GLY A 122 10.35 0.68 -17.32
C GLY A 122 10.92 -0.74 -17.47
N THR A 123 11.30 -1.11 -18.68
CA THR A 123 12.02 -2.37 -18.92
C THR A 123 13.38 -2.29 -18.22
N GLY A 124 13.58 -3.08 -17.17
CA GLY A 124 14.91 -3.28 -16.58
C GLY A 124 15.84 -4.03 -17.55
N THR A 125 17.14 -3.90 -17.35
CA THR A 125 18.14 -4.77 -18.01
C THR A 125 18.39 -5.95 -17.10
N ILE A 126 18.03 -7.17 -17.54
CA ILE A 126 18.46 -8.38 -16.84
C ILE A 126 19.81 -8.78 -17.42
N THR A 127 20.87 -8.54 -16.65
CA THR A 127 22.22 -8.97 -16.98
C THR A 127 22.47 -10.36 -16.43
N ILE A 128 22.95 -11.27 -17.27
CA ILE A 128 23.44 -12.59 -16.84
C ILE A 128 24.95 -12.44 -16.62
N GLU A 129 25.42 -12.64 -15.39
CA GLU A 129 26.82 -12.45 -14.95
C GLU A 129 27.82 -13.37 -15.70
N SER A 130 27.34 -14.45 -16.32
CA SER A 130 28.18 -15.45 -16.96
C SER A 130 27.45 -16.15 -18.11
N SER A 131 28.21 -16.51 -19.15
CA SER A 131 27.73 -17.20 -20.36
C SER A 131 27.19 -18.62 -20.13
N GLY A 132 26.86 -19.00 -18.89
CA GLY A 132 26.47 -20.36 -18.52
C GLY A 132 27.66 -21.32 -18.63
N SER A 133 27.72 -22.29 -17.71
CA SER A 133 28.73 -23.36 -17.82
C SER A 133 28.38 -24.25 -19.00
N HIS A 134 29.28 -24.32 -19.98
CA HIS A 134 29.19 -25.29 -21.06
C HIS A 134 30.55 -25.97 -21.23
N ILE A 135 30.53 -27.21 -21.72
CA ILE A 135 31.73 -28.02 -21.94
C ILE A 135 31.88 -28.30 -23.43
N HIS A 136 33.11 -28.24 -23.91
CA HIS A 136 33.47 -28.70 -25.25
C HIS A 136 34.21 -30.02 -25.11
N ASN A 137 33.71 -31.05 -25.79
CA ASN A 137 34.40 -32.34 -25.83
C ASN A 137 35.34 -32.36 -27.02
N VAL A 138 36.61 -32.69 -26.77
CA VAL A 138 37.61 -32.88 -27.82
C VAL A 138 37.62 -34.36 -28.21
N THR A 139 37.36 -34.64 -29.48
CA THR A 139 37.52 -35.98 -30.05
C THR A 139 38.88 -36.04 -30.74
N ASP A 140 39.73 -36.98 -30.34
CA ASP A 140 40.98 -37.32 -31.02
C ASP A 140 40.90 -38.75 -31.58
N PRO A 141 40.53 -38.93 -32.86
CA PRO A 141 40.35 -40.25 -33.47
C PRO A 141 41.63 -41.08 -33.64
N GLY A 142 42.82 -40.51 -33.40
CA GLY A 142 44.04 -41.25 -33.67
C GLY A 142 45.29 -40.44 -33.46
N HIS A 143 45.63 -40.15 -32.20
CA HIS A 143 47.04 -40.02 -31.86
C HIS A 143 47.58 -41.40 -31.49
N ASP A 144 48.45 -41.93 -32.34
CA ASP A 144 49.17 -43.18 -32.11
C ASP A 144 50.63 -42.82 -31.77
N HIS A 145 51.14 -43.38 -30.67
CA HIS A 145 52.56 -43.29 -30.31
C HIS A 145 53.37 -44.49 -30.82
N GLY A 146 52.75 -45.40 -31.58
CA GLY A 146 53.32 -46.62 -32.13
C GLY A 146 54.13 -46.37 -33.41
N GLY A 147 55.45 -46.33 -33.28
CA GLY A 147 56.33 -46.47 -34.44
C GLY A 147 56.27 -47.90 -34.99
N PHE A 148 55.82 -48.07 -36.23
CA PHE A 148 56.02 -49.32 -36.96
C PHE A 148 57.49 -49.42 -37.39
N THR A 149 58.24 -50.37 -36.84
CA THR A 149 59.53 -50.77 -37.44
C THR A 149 59.21 -51.63 -38.67
N GLY A 150 59.43 -51.11 -39.86
CA GLY A 150 59.11 -51.79 -41.11
C GLY A 150 59.78 -53.17 -41.24
N SER A 151 59.05 -54.14 -41.79
CA SER A 151 59.59 -55.44 -42.20
C SER A 151 60.61 -55.25 -43.32
N ALA A 152 61.86 -55.69 -43.11
CA ALA A 152 62.88 -55.70 -44.16
C ALA A 152 62.60 -56.82 -45.19
N PRO A 153 62.69 -56.56 -46.50
CA PRO A 153 62.62 -57.61 -47.51
C PRO A 153 63.89 -58.48 -47.41
N GLY A 154 63.73 -59.77 -47.07
CA GLY A 154 64.82 -60.75 -47.13
C GLY A 154 64.97 -61.70 -45.93
N SER A 155 64.12 -61.64 -44.90
CA SER A 155 64.23 -62.57 -43.77
C SER A 155 63.58 -63.93 -44.07
N THR A 156 64.25 -64.77 -44.86
CA THR A 156 64.05 -66.22 -44.80
C THR A 156 64.87 -66.75 -43.62
N GLY A 157 64.26 -66.87 -42.45
CA GLY A 157 64.95 -67.46 -41.30
C GLY A 157 64.19 -67.30 -40.00
N ASN A 158 63.32 -68.26 -39.70
CA ASN A 158 62.88 -68.48 -38.34
C ASN A 158 64.09 -68.94 -37.52
N SER A 159 64.64 -68.07 -36.67
CA SER A 159 65.54 -68.47 -35.60
C SER A 159 65.10 -67.80 -34.32
N GLY A 160 64.29 -68.54 -33.56
CA GLY A 160 64.11 -68.28 -32.14
C GLY A 160 65.46 -68.40 -31.46
N GLN A 161 66.12 -67.27 -31.27
CA GLN A 161 67.27 -67.09 -30.41
C GLN A 161 67.29 -65.62 -30.03
N GLY A 162 67.05 -65.33 -28.75
CA GLY A 162 67.15 -64.01 -28.13
C GLY A 162 68.59 -63.49 -28.11
N GLY A 163 69.16 -63.30 -29.28
CA GLY A 163 70.40 -62.55 -29.45
C GLY A 163 70.06 -61.07 -29.38
N LYS A 164 70.64 -60.35 -28.41
CA LYS A 164 70.75 -58.90 -28.49
C LYS A 164 71.66 -58.59 -29.67
N LEU A 165 71.08 -58.42 -30.85
CA LEU A 165 71.75 -57.71 -31.92
C LEU A 165 71.81 -56.25 -31.46
N ASN A 166 73.00 -55.81 -31.08
CA ASN A 166 73.27 -54.40 -30.88
C ASN A 166 73.24 -53.75 -32.27
N SER A 167 72.04 -53.48 -32.77
CA SER A 167 71.85 -52.59 -33.90
C SER A 167 72.53 -51.28 -33.52
N ALA A 168 73.41 -50.78 -34.38
CA ALA A 168 73.98 -49.44 -34.22
C ALA A 168 72.84 -48.45 -33.91
N PRO A 169 73.09 -47.37 -33.13
CA PRO A 169 72.08 -46.34 -32.87
C PRO A 169 71.38 -46.03 -34.19
N ALA A 170 70.05 -46.05 -34.22
CA ALA A 170 69.24 -46.01 -35.45
C ALA A 170 69.41 -44.72 -36.29
N GLY A 171 70.45 -43.93 -36.03
CA GLY A 171 70.63 -42.58 -36.49
C GLY A 171 69.53 -41.68 -35.95
N THR A 172 69.69 -40.38 -36.19
CA THR A 172 68.56 -39.45 -36.16
C THR A 172 67.58 -39.89 -37.23
N HIS A 173 66.39 -40.31 -36.82
CA HIS A 173 65.28 -40.55 -37.73
C HIS A 173 64.14 -39.61 -37.33
N ASN A 174 63.41 -39.14 -38.33
CA ASN A 174 62.30 -38.22 -38.14
C ASN A 174 60.98 -39.00 -38.25
N HIS A 175 60.13 -38.87 -37.23
CA HIS A 175 58.73 -39.25 -37.36
C HIS A 175 57.99 -38.09 -38.02
N ASN A 176 57.63 -38.27 -39.28
CA ASN A 176 56.80 -37.29 -39.98
C ASN A 176 55.35 -37.51 -39.56
N ILE A 177 54.87 -36.76 -38.57
CA ILE A 177 53.42 -36.61 -38.36
C ILE A 177 52.94 -35.74 -39.51
N ILE A 178 52.30 -36.36 -40.51
CA ILE A 178 51.66 -35.62 -41.60
C ILE A 178 50.57 -34.77 -40.96
N ALA A 179 50.72 -33.44 -41.01
CA ALA A 179 49.87 -32.45 -40.34
C ALA A 179 48.36 -32.56 -40.64
N GLY A 180 47.95 -33.45 -41.56
CA GLY A 180 46.56 -33.66 -41.97
C GLY A 180 45.87 -34.94 -41.45
N LYS A 181 46.43 -35.71 -40.50
CA LYS A 181 45.87 -37.03 -40.12
C LYS A 181 45.48 -37.22 -38.65
N THR A 182 45.33 -36.17 -37.84
CA THR A 182 44.78 -36.38 -36.47
C THR A 182 43.26 -36.46 -36.49
N GLY A 183 42.59 -35.73 -37.39
CA GLY A 183 41.12 -35.69 -37.45
C GLY A 183 40.49 -35.12 -36.17
N ILE A 184 41.26 -34.38 -35.36
CA ILE A 184 40.80 -33.81 -34.10
C ILE A 184 39.67 -32.82 -34.40
N THR A 185 38.51 -33.06 -33.78
CA THR A 185 37.36 -32.15 -33.86
C THR A 185 36.97 -31.69 -32.47
N ILE A 186 36.59 -30.42 -32.39
CA ILE A 186 35.87 -29.87 -31.23
C ILE A 186 34.40 -30.03 -31.55
N ASN A 187 33.68 -30.82 -30.76
CA ASN A 187 32.24 -30.97 -30.94
C ASN A 187 31.54 -29.65 -30.56
N SER A 188 30.44 -29.32 -31.22
CA SER A 188 29.58 -28.20 -30.79
C SER A 188 29.21 -28.39 -29.31
N ALA A 189 29.23 -27.30 -28.53
CA ALA A 189 28.87 -27.31 -27.10
C ALA A 189 27.46 -27.83 -26.81
N GLY A 190 26.64 -28.05 -27.85
CA GLY A 190 25.24 -28.39 -27.74
C GLY A 190 24.41 -27.20 -27.27
N ASP A 191 23.10 -27.44 -27.14
CA ASP A 191 22.20 -26.44 -26.58
C ASP A 191 22.48 -26.29 -25.08
N HIS A 192 22.69 -25.05 -24.65
CA HIS A 192 22.72 -24.70 -23.22
C HIS A 192 21.65 -23.65 -22.94
N SER A 193 21.22 -23.60 -21.69
CA SER A 193 20.20 -22.67 -21.24
C SER A 193 20.77 -21.69 -20.24
N HIS A 194 20.24 -20.48 -20.27
CA HIS A 194 20.44 -19.49 -19.21
C HIS A 194 19.19 -19.47 -18.34
N SER A 195 19.36 -19.65 -17.04
CA SER A 195 18.29 -19.38 -16.09
C SER A 195 18.26 -17.88 -15.82
N VAL A 196 17.23 -17.23 -16.36
CA VAL A 196 16.89 -15.85 -16.02
C VAL A 196 15.75 -15.90 -15.00
N SER A 197 15.98 -15.36 -13.80
CA SER A 197 14.96 -15.25 -12.76
C SER A 197 14.74 -13.77 -12.38
N GLY A 198 13.48 -13.43 -12.13
CA GLY A 198 13.05 -12.10 -11.69
C GLY A 198 11.58 -12.16 -11.27
N ASP A 199 11.16 -11.20 -10.45
CA ASP A 199 9.77 -11.06 -10.01
C ASP A 199 9.13 -9.86 -10.72
N THR A 200 8.00 -10.08 -11.38
CA THR A 200 7.17 -9.04 -12.02
C THR A 200 5.79 -8.93 -11.36
N ALA A 201 5.60 -9.55 -10.20
CA ALA A 201 4.36 -9.48 -9.46
C ALA A 201 4.16 -8.10 -8.83
N SER A 202 2.91 -7.84 -8.43
CA SER A 202 2.54 -6.67 -7.64
C SER A 202 3.36 -6.68 -6.33
N VAL A 203 4.20 -5.66 -6.15
CA VAL A 203 5.01 -5.49 -4.94
C VAL A 203 4.34 -4.52 -3.96
N GLY A 204 4.26 -4.90 -2.69
CA GLY A 204 3.66 -4.08 -1.63
C GLY A 204 3.14 -4.94 -0.48
N ASN A 205 3.29 -4.48 0.77
CA ASN A 205 2.85 -5.24 1.94
C ASN A 205 1.37 -4.98 2.33
N GLY A 206 0.58 -4.34 1.44
CA GLY A 206 -0.80 -3.95 1.75
C GLY A 206 -0.93 -3.04 2.98
N ALA A 207 0.15 -2.34 3.35
CA ALA A 207 0.17 -1.52 4.55
C ALA A 207 -0.77 -0.32 4.37
N SER A 208 -1.53 -0.02 5.42
CA SER A 208 -2.38 1.15 5.43
C SER A 208 -1.55 2.43 5.44
N ILE A 209 -1.99 3.42 4.67
CA ILE A 209 -1.41 4.76 4.65
C ILE A 209 -2.37 5.73 5.33
N ASN A 210 -1.80 6.67 6.09
CA ASN A 210 -2.54 7.81 6.59
C ASN A 210 -2.68 8.83 5.46
N ILE A 211 -3.91 9.20 5.12
CA ILE A 211 -4.23 10.17 4.07
C ILE A 211 -4.75 11.50 4.63
N MET A 212 -4.66 11.68 5.95
CA MET A 212 -5.07 12.91 6.61
C MET A 212 -4.01 14.01 6.37
N PRO A 213 -4.39 15.16 5.76
CA PRO A 213 -3.49 16.30 5.66
C PRO A 213 -3.15 16.84 7.06
N PRO A 214 -2.08 17.64 7.23
CA PRO A 214 -1.80 18.31 8.49
C PRO A 214 -3.04 19.08 9.00
N TYR A 215 -3.39 18.87 10.26
CA TYR A 215 -4.64 19.39 10.84
C TYR A 215 -4.44 19.85 12.28
N GLN A 216 -5.26 20.81 12.69
CA GLN A 216 -5.44 21.22 14.08
C GLN A 216 -6.87 20.86 14.48
N THR A 217 -7.04 20.15 15.59
CA THR A 217 -8.36 19.81 16.09
C THR A 217 -8.95 20.98 16.88
N VAL A 218 -10.23 21.22 16.62
CA VAL A 218 -11.12 22.08 17.40
C VAL A 218 -12.44 21.33 17.55
N ASN A 219 -13.22 21.69 18.56
CA ASN A 219 -14.53 21.08 18.74
C ASN A 219 -15.53 21.73 17.77
N TYR A 220 -16.62 21.03 17.48
CA TYR A 220 -17.78 21.62 16.80
C TYR A 220 -18.96 21.64 17.76
N ILE A 221 -19.65 22.78 17.77
CA ILE A 221 -20.88 22.97 18.54
C ILE A 221 -22.02 23.39 17.62
N ILE A 222 -23.24 22.99 17.97
CA ILE A 222 -24.48 23.34 17.27
C ILE A 222 -25.37 24.18 18.18
N TYR A 223 -25.92 25.25 17.63
CA TYR A 223 -26.85 26.11 18.37
C TYR A 223 -28.21 25.43 18.49
N ALA A 224 -28.63 25.13 19.73
CA ALA A 224 -29.88 24.44 20.03
C ALA A 224 -31.07 25.39 20.13
N GLY A 225 -30.83 26.70 20.19
CA GLY A 225 -31.88 27.71 20.26
C GLY A 225 -32.49 27.86 21.65
N CYS A 226 -33.62 28.56 21.68
CA CYS A 226 -34.42 28.69 22.88
C CYS A 226 -35.38 27.52 23.01
N ASP A 227 -35.29 26.80 24.11
CA ASP A 227 -36.35 25.92 24.58
C ASP A 227 -37.65 26.74 24.62
N SER A 228 -38.69 26.22 23.97
CA SER A 228 -40.06 26.76 23.97
C SER A 228 -40.80 26.43 25.25
#